data_AF-A0A2T2W396-F1
#
_entry.id   AF-A0A2T2W396-F1
#
_cell.length_a   1.000
_cell.length_b   1.000
_cell.length_c   1.000
_cell.angle_alpha   90.00
_cell.angle_beta   90.00
_cell.angle_gamma   90.00
#
_symmetry.space_group_name_H-M   'P 1'
#
loop_
_entity.id
_entity.type
_entity.pdbx_description
1 polymer ?
#
loop_
_entity_poly.entity_id
_entity_poly.type
_entity_poly.pdbx_seq_one_letter_code
_entity_poly.pdbx_strand_id
1 'polypeptide(L)' 'MLDPQVQYISNDKGEVTGVIIPVQLWQSILGELETQHLLKSDAMRQRLLDAKHRSEGIAFDTALTQLGLDEAS' A
#
# COMPACT_ATOMS: atom_id res chain seq x y z
N MET A 1 -7.74 22.87 0.96
CA MET A 1 -7.07 21.73 0.29
C MET A 1 -5.99 22.31 -0.59
N LEU A 2 -4.72 21.94 -0.37
CA LEU A 2 -3.67 22.23 -1.34
C LEU A 2 -3.84 21.22 -2.47
N ASP A 3 -4.21 21.69 -3.66
CA ASP A 3 -4.07 20.86 -4.86
C ASP A 3 -2.61 20.42 -4.94
N PRO A 4 -2.31 19.11 -5.02
CA PRO A 4 -0.94 18.68 -5.19
C PRO A 4 -0.45 19.26 -6.52
N GLN A 5 0.54 20.15 -6.45
CA GLN A 5 1.13 20.76 -7.65
C GLN A 5 1.84 19.67 -8.44
N VAL A 6 1.15 19.17 -9.46
CA VAL A 6 1.69 18.23 -10.45
C VAL A 6 2.29 19.05 -11.59
N GLN A 7 3.54 18.77 -11.94
CA GLN A 7 4.20 19.39 -13.09
C GLN A 7 4.48 18.34 -14.15
N TYR A 8 4.14 18.64 -15.40
CA TYR A 8 4.40 17.77 -16.54
C TYR A 8 5.69 18.18 -17.25
N ILE A 9 6.49 17.19 -17.62
CA ILE A 9 7.72 17.36 -18.39
C ILE A 9 7.44 16.90 -19.82
N SER A 10 7.63 17.79 -20.79
CA SER A 10 7.50 17.48 -22.22
C SER A 10 8.86 17.47 -22.93
N ASN A 11 8.98 16.65 -23.96
CA ASN A 11 10.14 16.66 -24.86
C ASN A 11 10.06 17.83 -25.87
N ASP A 12 11.05 17.89 -26.77
CA ASP A 12 11.17 18.89 -27.84
C ASP A 12 10.02 18.85 -28.87
N LYS A 13 9.31 17.71 -28.96
CA LYS A 13 8.11 17.55 -29.80
C LYS A 13 6.81 17.92 -29.07
N GLY A 14 6.89 18.33 -27.80
CA GLY A 14 5.74 18.64 -26.96
C GLY A 14 5.07 17.42 -26.34
N GLU A 15 5.62 16.22 -26.49
CA GLU A 15 5.07 14.99 -25.92
C GLU A 15 5.42 14.91 -24.42
N VAL A 16 4.44 14.63 -23.57
CA VAL A 16 4.67 14.45 -22.13
C VAL A 16 5.47 13.16 -21.92
N THR A 17 6.65 13.28 -21.35
CA THR A 17 7.57 12.15 -21.07
C THR A 17 7.72 11.86 -19.58
N GLY A 18 7.30 12.78 -18.72
CA GLY A 18 7.42 12.60 -17.28
C GLY A 18 6.51 13.53 -16.49
N VAL A 19 6.47 13.28 -15.18
CA VAL A 19 5.71 14.07 -14.23
C VAL A 19 6.49 14.23 -12.93
N ILE A 20 6.50 15.43 -12.37
CA ILE A 20 7.04 15.73 -11.04
C ILE A 20 5.83 15.88 -10.12
N ILE A 21 5.85 15.13 -9.02
CA ILE A 21 4.78 15.11 -8.03
C ILE A 21 5.35 15.25 -6.61
N PRO A 22 4.56 15.77 -5.66
CA PRO A 22 4.92 15.77 -4.25
C PRO A 22 5.15 14.34 -3.73
N VAL A 23 6.10 14.18 -2.80
CA VAL A 23 6.46 12.87 -2.22
C VAL A 23 5.25 12.18 -1.58
N GLN A 24 4.38 12.93 -0.88
CA GLN A 24 3.18 12.39 -0.26
C GLN A 24 2.19 11.82 -1.30
N LEU A 25 2.08 12.48 -2.46
CA LEU A 25 1.24 11.99 -3.56
C LEU A 25 1.84 10.72 -4.16
N TRP A 26 3.15 10.67 -4.36
CA TRP A 26 3.85 9.48 -4.84
C TRP A 26 3.64 8.27 -3.92
N GLN A 27 3.84 8.45 -2.62
CA GLN A 27 3.63 7.40 -1.61
C GLN A 27 2.18 6.88 -1.61
N SER A 28 1.21 7.77 -1.79
CA SER A 28 -0.21 7.38 -1.86
C SER A 28 -0.49 6.52 -3.10
N ILE A 29 0.06 6.89 -4.27
CA ILE A 29 -0.07 6.13 -5.52
C ILE A 29 0.59 4.74 -5.38
N LEU A 30 1.78 4.66 -4.77
CA LEU A 30 2.45 3.38 -4.53
C LEU A 30 1.65 2.45 -3.61
N GLY A 31 1.12 2.98 -2.51
CA GLY A 31 0.26 2.20 -1.61
C GLY A 31 -1.01 1.69 -2.31
N GLU A 32 -1.57 2.48 -3.22
CA GLU A 32 -2.69 2.03 -4.06
C GLU A 32 -2.26 0.93 -5.04
N LEU A 33 -1.08 1.03 -5.67
CA LEU A 33 -0.55 -0.01 -6.57
C LEU A 33 -0.27 -1.33 -5.86
N GLU A 34 0.31 -1.30 -4.65
CA GLU A 34 0.54 -2.49 -3.83
C GLU A 34 -0.79 -3.13 -3.42
N THR A 35 -1.76 -2.31 -3.01
CA THR A 35 -3.10 -2.80 -2.66
C THR A 35 -3.83 -3.35 -3.89
N GLN A 36 -3.77 -2.66 -5.03
CA GLN A 36 -4.33 -3.16 -6.29
C GLN A 36 -3.66 -4.47 -6.70
N HIS A 37 -2.34 -4.61 -6.53
CA HIS A 37 -1.63 -5.85 -6.79
C HIS A 37 -2.15 -6.99 -5.92
N LEU A 38 -2.35 -6.76 -4.63
CA LEU A 38 -2.98 -7.75 -3.73
C LEU A 38 -4.43 -8.06 -4.14
N LEU A 39 -5.18 -7.08 -4.65
CA LEU A 39 -6.55 -7.26 -5.11
C LEU A 39 -6.69 -7.94 -6.49
N LYS A 40 -5.59 -8.11 -7.25
CA LYS A 40 -5.62 -8.83 -8.55
C LYS A 40 -5.90 -10.31 -8.42
N SER A 41 -5.62 -10.92 -7.26
CA SER A 41 -5.97 -12.30 -6.97
C SER A 41 -7.30 -12.34 -6.22
N ASP A 42 -8.31 -13.02 -6.76
CA ASP A 42 -9.61 -13.18 -6.09
C ASP A 42 -9.46 -13.80 -4.70
N ALA A 43 -8.54 -14.76 -4.54
CA ALA A 43 -8.25 -15.39 -3.25
C ALA A 43 -7.65 -14.40 -2.24
N MET A 44 -6.72 -13.53 -2.68
CA MET A 44 -6.12 -12.53 -1.79
C MET A 44 -7.11 -11.41 -1.46
N ARG A 45 -7.91 -10.98 -2.43
CA ARG A 45 -9.01 -10.04 -2.22
C ARG A 45 -9.98 -10.55 -1.16
N GLN A 46 -10.40 -11.82 -1.23
CA GLN A 46 -11.30 -12.39 -0.24
C GLN A 46 -10.65 -12.41 1.15
N ARG A 47 -9.37 -12.82 1.27
CA ARG A 47 -8.63 -12.79 2.55
C ARG A 47 -8.57 -11.40 3.17
N LEU A 48 -8.35 -10.35 2.37
CA LEU A 48 -8.31 -8.96 2.84
C LEU A 48 -9.69 -8.48 3.30
N LEU A 49 -10.75 -8.83 2.58
CA LEU A 49 -12.13 -8.50 2.99
C LEU A 49 -12.50 -9.21 4.29
N ASP A 50 -12.19 -10.50 4.41
CA ASP A 50 -12.46 -11.28 5.62
C ASP A 50 -11.68 -10.74 6.82
N ALA A 51 -10.41 -10.34 6.63
CA ALA A 51 -9.60 -9.71 7.67
C ALA A 51 -10.17 -8.35 8.11
N LYS A 52 -10.65 -7.53 7.17
CA LYS A 52 -11.30 -6.25 7.47
C LYS A 52 -12.56 -6.40 8.32
N HIS A 53 -13.31 -7.48 8.13
CA HIS A 53 -14.54 -7.77 8.88
C HIS A 53 -14.29 -8.48 10.22
N ARG A 54 -13.05 -8.89 10.50
CA ARG A 54 -12.72 -9.59 11.74
C ARG A 54 -12.62 -8.58 12.89
N SER A 55 -13.47 -8.75 13.90
CA SER A 55 -13.45 -7.94 15.14
C SER A 55 -12.56 -8.56 16.23
N GLU A 56 -11.95 -9.70 15.93
CA GLU A 56 -11.17 -10.51 16.86
C GLU A 56 -9.70 -10.48 16.44
N GLY A 57 -8.82 -10.29 17.43
CA GLY A 57 -7.38 -10.39 17.29
C GLY A 57 -6.81 -11.27 18.38
N ILE A 58 -5.56 -11.66 18.22
CA ILE A 58 -4.78 -12.30 19.29
C ILE A 58 -3.87 -11.26 19.93
N ALA A 59 -3.57 -11.42 21.22
CA ALA A 59 -2.60 -10.57 21.89
C ALA A 59 -1.22 -10.72 21.23
N PHE A 60 -0.40 -9.66 21.25
CA PHE A 60 0.91 -9.66 20.61
C PHE A 60 1.81 -10.80 21.14
N ASP A 61 1.85 -11.01 22.45
CA ASP A 61 2.65 -12.08 23.06
C ASP A 61 2.17 -13.47 22.65
N THR A 62 0.85 -13.64 22.52
CA THR A 62 0.25 -14.87 21.98
C THR A 62 0.65 -15.08 20.53
N ALA A 63 0.71 -14.01 19.72
CA ALA A 63 1.17 -14.09 18.35
C ALA A 63 2.65 -14.48 18.26
N LEU A 64 3.51 -13.88 19.09
CA LEU A 64 4.93 -14.24 19.15
C LEU A 64 5.13 -15.71 19.49
N THR A 65 4.42 -16.21 20.51
CA THR A 65 4.47 -17.62 20.92
C THR A 65 4.01 -18.56 19.81
N GLN A 66 2.88 -18.25 19.15
CA GLN A 66 2.35 -19.07 18.06
C GLN A 66 3.26 -19.09 16.83
N LEU A 67 4.02 -18.01 16.61
CA LEU A 67 4.97 -17.88 15.51
C LEU A 67 6.37 -18.39 15.85
N GLY A 68 6.62 -18.83 17.10
CA GLY A 68 7.94 -19.26 17.57
C GLY A 68 8.97 -18.13 17.62
N LEU A 69 8.51 -16.90 17.86
CA LEU A 69 9.33 -15.67 17.92
C LEU A 69 9.51 -15.15 19.35
N ASP A 70 9.06 -15.92 20.34
CA ASP A 70 9.16 -15.63 21.77
C ASP A 70 10.54 -15.99 22.37
N GLU A 71 11.46 -16.56 21.57
CA GLU A 71 12.84 -16.78 21.98
C GLU A 71 13.66 -15.49 21.97
N ALA A 72 13.51 -14.69 23.03
CA ALA A 72 14.55 -13.81 23.53
C ALA A 72 14.87 -14.22 24.98
N SER A 73 15.96 -14.99 25.12
CA SER A 73 16.71 -15.15 26.37
C SER A 73 17.36 -13.84 26.80
#